data_AF-A0A519BKI3-F1
#
_entry.id   AF-A0A519BKI3-F1
#
_cell.length_a   1.000
_cell.length_b   1.000
_cell.length_c   1.000
_cell.angle_alpha   90.00
_cell.angle_beta   90.00
_cell.angle_gamma   90.00
#
_symmetry.space_group_name_H-M   'P 1'
#
loop_
_entity.id
_entity.type
_entity.pdbx_description
1 polymer ?
#
loop_
_entity_poly.entity_id
_entity_poly.type
_entity_poly.pdbx_seq_one_letter_code
_entity_poly.pdbx_strand_id
1 'polypeptide(L)' 'MNKYVNVKRINITLDKELAEDLELFTKELNQKKSKIIENALIFYFDSIDTKIAEKRLKQLEDKEILTIPAADVYNKLGI' A
#
# COMPACT_ATOMS: atom_id res chain seq x y z
N MET A 1 -20.36 -19.92 9.62
CA MET A 1 -19.33 -18.91 9.94
C MET A 1 -19.18 -17.97 8.76
N ASN A 2 -19.78 -16.78 8.79
CA ASN A 2 -19.55 -15.78 7.75
C ASN A 2 -18.46 -14.82 8.23
N LYS A 3 -17.29 -14.94 7.61
CA LYS A 3 -16.08 -14.16 7.85
C LYS A 3 -16.41 -12.68 7.61
N TYR A 4 -16.17 -11.81 8.59
CA TYR A 4 -16.27 -10.37 8.43
C TYR A 4 -15.38 -9.93 7.27
N VAL A 5 -15.97 -9.61 6.12
CA VAL A 5 -15.27 -8.96 5.02
C VAL A 5 -15.28 -7.47 5.36
N ASN A 6 -14.18 -6.97 5.92
CA ASN A 6 -14.01 -5.55 6.26
C ASN A 6 -13.71 -4.76 4.97
N VAL A 7 -14.76 -4.48 4.19
CA VAL A 7 -14.68 -3.71 2.95
C VAL A 7 -15.24 -2.30 3.16
N LYS A 8 -14.44 -1.30 2.79
CA LYS A 8 -14.87 0.11 2.74
C LYS A 8 -15.20 0.47 1.30
N ARG A 9 -16.41 1.00 1.06
CA ARG A 9 -16.78 1.52 -0.26
C ARG A 9 -16.04 2.84 -0.52
N ILE A 10 -15.46 2.96 -1.72
CA ILE A 10 -14.78 4.15 -2.19
C ILE A 10 -15.36 4.49 -3.57
N ASN A 11 -15.66 5.76 -3.78
CA ASN A 11 -16.03 6.28 -5.09
C ASN A 11 -14.82 7.03 -5.65
N ILE A 12 -14.43 6.72 -6.88
CA ILE A 12 -13.29 7.35 -7.57
C ILE A 12 -13.69 7.75 -8.98
N THR A 13 -13.01 8.75 -9.51
CA THR A 13 -13.06 9.12 -10.93
C THR A 13 -11.77 8.65 -11.59
N LEU A 14 -11.90 8.00 -12.74
CA LEU A 14 -10.78 7.57 -13.57
C LEU A 14 -10.87 8.25 -14.92
N ASP A 15 -9.73 8.35 -15.61
CA ASP A 15 -9.73 8.67 -17.02
C ASP A 15 -10.59 7.66 -17.81
N LYS A 16 -11.24 8.15 -18.87
CA LYS A 16 -12.18 7.34 -19.64
C LYS A 16 -11.50 6.13 -20.29
N GLU A 17 -10.34 6.32 -20.91
CA GLU A 17 -9.62 5.24 -21.59
C GLU A 17 -9.18 4.18 -20.57
N LEU A 18 -8.66 4.62 -19.43
CA LEU A 18 -8.28 3.70 -18.34
C LEU A 18 -9.48 2.93 -17.77
N ALA A 19 -10.64 3.56 -17.67
CA ALA A 19 -11.86 2.88 -17.21
C ALA A 19 -12.35 1.83 -18.23
N GLU A 20 -12.20 2.10 -19.53
CA GLU A 20 -12.51 1.15 -20.60
C GLU A 20 -11.52 -0.03 -20.62
N ASP A 21 -10.22 0.22 -20.43
CA ASP A 21 -9.21 -0.82 -20.29
C ASP A 21 -9.48 -1.71 -19.07
N LEU A 22 -9.82 -1.11 -17.94
CA LEU A 22 -10.20 -1.86 -16.74
C LEU A 22 -11.41 -2.77 -17.03
N GLU A 23 -12.43 -2.27 -17.74
CA GLU A 23 -13.58 -3.09 -18.16
C GLU A 23 -13.13 -4.28 -19.00
N LEU A 24 -12.25 -4.06 -19.99
CA LEU A 24 -11.73 -5.10 -20.86
C LEU A 24 -11.00 -6.19 -20.06
N PHE A 25 -10.05 -5.80 -19.20
CA PHE A 25 -9.30 -6.74 -18.37
C PHE A 25 -10.20 -7.50 -17.40
N THR A 26 -11.24 -6.86 -16.87
CA THR A 26 -12.18 -7.55 -15.95
C THR A 26 -12.96 -8.65 -16.64
N LYS A 27 -13.35 -8.44 -17.90
CA LYS A 27 -14.04 -9.44 -18.71
C LYS A 27 -13.11 -10.59 -19.08
N GLU A 28 -11.91 -10.27 -19.57
CA GLU A 28 -10.93 -11.26 -20.01
C GLU A 28 -10.48 -12.17 -18.86
N LEU A 29 -10.20 -11.59 -17.69
CA LEU A 29 -9.72 -12.33 -16.53
C LEU A 29 -10.85 -12.93 -15.67
N ASN A 30 -12.12 -12.65 -16.00
CA ASN A 30 -13.29 -13.00 -15.20
C ASN A 30 -13.14 -12.57 -13.72
N GLN A 31 -12.68 -11.33 -13.51
CA GLN A 31 -12.45 -10.76 -12.18
C GLN A 31 -13.26 -9.48 -11.95
N LYS A 32 -13.63 -9.21 -10.69
CA LYS A 32 -14.31 -7.96 -10.33
C LYS A 32 -13.35 -6.78 -10.49
N LYS A 33 -13.85 -5.65 -11.03
CA LYS A 33 -13.14 -4.35 -11.09
C LYS A 33 -12.45 -3.99 -9.78
N SER A 34 -13.19 -4.08 -8.68
CA SER A 34 -12.68 -3.79 -7.34
C SER A 34 -11.47 -4.63 -6.96
N LYS A 35 -11.38 -5.88 -7.43
CA LYS A 35 -10.26 -6.76 -7.12
C LYS A 35 -9.01 -6.40 -7.92
N ILE A 36 -9.18 -6.05 -9.18
CA ILE A 36 -8.06 -5.56 -10.01
C ILE A 36 -7.54 -4.23 -9.46
N ILE A 37 -8.42 -3.29 -9.11
CA ILE A 37 -8.04 -2.01 -8.49
C ILE A 37 -7.32 -2.25 -7.15
N GLU A 38 -7.85 -3.13 -6.29
CA GLU A 38 -7.20 -3.48 -5.02
C GLU A 38 -5.78 -3.99 -5.24
N ASN A 39 -5.60 -4.94 -6.16
CA ASN A 39 -4.28 -5.49 -6.45
C ASN A 39 -3.33 -4.43 -7.01
N ALA A 40 -3.80 -3.58 -7.92
CA ALA A 40 -2.99 -2.49 -8.49
C ALA A 40 -2.53 -1.50 -7.40
N LEU A 41 -3.40 -1.14 -6.45
CA LEU A 41 -3.05 -0.29 -5.32
C LEU A 41 -2.04 -0.96 -4.39
N ILE A 42 -2.18 -2.26 -4.10
CA ILE A 42 -1.21 -3.02 -3.30
C ILE A 42 0.17 -2.98 -3.95
N PHE A 43 0.27 -3.28 -5.25
CA PHE A 43 1.55 -3.24 -5.97
C PHE A 43 2.15 -1.84 -5.99
N TYR A 44 1.33 -0.81 -6.20
CA TYR A 44 1.81 0.56 -6.19
C TYR A 44 2.33 0.99 -4.82
N PHE A 45 1.62 0.63 -3.74
CA PHE A 45 2.05 0.94 -2.37
C PHE A 45 3.34 0.22 -1.99
N ASP A 46 3.52 -1.05 -2.38
CA ASP A 46 4.78 -1.77 -2.16
C ASP A 46 5.98 -1.06 -2.83
N SER A 47 5.77 -0.56 -4.05
CA SER A 47 6.78 0.23 -4.76
C SER A 47 7.09 1.57 -4.08
N ILE A 48 6.08 2.21 -3.49
CA ILE A 48 6.24 3.46 -2.73
C ILE A 48 6.97 3.18 -1.42
N ASP A 49 6.60 2.11 -0.71
CA ASP A 49 7.21 1.74 0.57
C ASP A 49 8.71 1.49 0.40
N THR A 50 9.10 0.84 -0.70
CA THR A 50 10.52 0.66 -1.05
C THR A 50 11.23 2.01 -1.20
N LYS A 51 10.66 2.95 -1.98
CA LYS A 51 11.24 4.29 -2.17
C LYS A 51 11.32 5.08 -0.86
N ILE A 52 10.33 4.95 0.01
CA ILE A 52 10.33 5.60 1.33
C ILE A 52 11.42 4.99 2.21
N ALA A 53 11.60 3.67 2.18
CA ALA A 53 12.65 2.99 2.92
C ALA A 53 14.04 3.43 2.48
N GLU A 54 14.30 3.49 1.16
CA GLU A 54 15.55 4.01 0.59
C GLU A 54 15.82 5.45 1.02
N LYS A 55 14.79 6.32 0.95
CA LYS A 55 14.91 7.69 1.43
C LYS A 55 15.33 7.73 2.91
N ARG A 56 14.64 6.97 3.77
CA ARG A 56 14.96 6.92 5.21
C ARG A 56 16.37 6.40 5.46
N LEU A 57 16.82 5.40 4.70
CA LEU A 57 18.18 4.87 4.80
C LEU A 57 19.21 5.96 4.48
N LYS A 58 19.01 6.70 3.38
CA LYS A 58 19.88 7.83 3.03
C LYS A 58 19.92 8.90 4.13
N GLN A 59 18.77 9.26 4.70
CA GLN A 59 18.72 10.24 5.79
C GLN A 59 19.48 9.77 7.03
N LEU A 60 19.51 8.46 7.29
CA LEU A 60 20.28 7.87 8.37
C LEU A 60 21.79 7.94 8.08
N GLU A 61 22.20 7.64 6.85
CA GLU A 61 23.59 7.75 6.38
C GLU A 61 24.10 9.21 6.45
N ASP A 62 23.26 10.15 6.03
CA ASP A 62 23.51 11.59 6.07
C ASP A 62 23.40 12.19 7.50
N LYS A 63 23.07 11.35 8.50
CA LYS A 63 22.87 11.73 9.92
C LYS A 63 21.78 12.77 10.16
N GLU A 64 20.82 12.90 9.24
CA GLU A 64 19.62 13.72 9.42
C GLU A 64 18.64 13.10 10.41
N ILE A 65 18.65 11.76 10.51
CA ILE A 65 17.88 10.98 11.47
C ILE A 65 18.80 10.02 12.22
N LEU A 66 18.39 9.60 13.42
CA LEU A 66 19.14 8.68 14.27
C LEU A 66 18.31 7.45 14.62
N THR A 67 18.98 6.32 14.80
CA THR A 67 18.37 5.13 15.38
C THR A 67 18.32 5.24 16.90
N ILE A 68 17.26 4.69 17.50
CA ILE A 68 17.15 4.51 18.94
C ILE A 68 17.41 3.03 19.29
N PRO A 69 18.20 2.73 20.33
CA PRO A 69 18.37 1.36 20.81
C PRO A 69 17.04 0.71 21.17
N ALA A 70 16.87 -0.56 20.82
CA ALA A 70 15.63 -1.29 21.11
C ALA A 70 15.32 -1.36 22.62
N ALA A 71 16.35 -1.49 23.46
CA ALA A 71 16.20 -1.48 24.91
C ALA A 71 15.52 -0.20 25.44
N ASP A 72 15.86 0.96 24.89
CA ASP A 72 15.25 2.24 25.29
C ASP A 72 13.78 2.31 24.87
N VAL A 73 13.45 1.71 23.72
CA VAL A 73 12.07 1.59 23.24
C VAL A 73 11.24 0.69 24.17
N TYR A 74 11.77 -0.48 24.53
CA TYR A 74 11.10 -1.43 25.42
C TYR A 74 10.87 -0.84 26.81
N ASN A 75 11.91 -0.23 27.40
CA ASN A 75 11.81 0.50 28.66
C ASN A 75 10.71 1.58 28.61
N LYS A 76 10.60 2.31 27.50
CA LYS A 76 9.56 3.35 27.31
C LYS A 76 8.15 2.78 27.11
N LEU A 77 8.03 1.61 26.48
CA LEU A 77 6.75 0.94 26.25
C LEU A 77 6.29 0.10 27.45
N GLY A 78 7.15 -0.14 28.44
CA GLY A 78 6.84 -0.93 29.63
C GLY A 78 6.69 -2.42 29.34
N ILE A 79 7.40 -2.92 28.32
CA ILE A 79 7.45 -4.34 27.91
C ILE A 79 8.86 -4.87 27.93
#